data_AF-A0A2E7VBV3-F1
#
_entry.id   AF-A0A2E7VBV3-F1
#
_cell.length_a   1.000
_cell.length_b   1.000
_cell.length_c   1.000
_cell.angle_alpha   90.00
_cell.angle_beta   90.00
_cell.angle_gamma   90.00
#
_symmetry.space_group_name_H-M   'P 1'
#
loop_
_entity.id
_entity.type
_entity.pdbx_description
1 polymer ?
#
loop_
_entity_poly.entity_id
_entity_poly.type
_entity_poly.pdbx_seq_one_letter_code
_entity_poly.pdbx_strand_id
1 'polypeptide(L)'
;MVKGSGAKYANGNYKNQQKAYNKTKKGLELRVNANAINRRKKTYGNGDGLDVAHKKGKESSRKAKDATLQKPSTNRRSRLKTNR
;
A
#
# COMPACT_ATOMS: atom_id res chain seq x y z
N MET A 1 19.27 13.49 -5.96
CA MET A 1 18.15 12.90 -5.18
C MET A 1 17.54 14.00 -4.32
N VAL A 2 16.27 14.36 -4.52
CA VAL A 2 15.57 15.29 -3.62
C VAL A 2 15.43 14.61 -2.26
N LYS A 3 16.18 15.06 -1.25
CA LYS A 3 15.92 14.71 0.16
C LYS A 3 14.48 15.13 0.43
N GLY A 4 13.60 14.17 0.73
CA GLY A 4 12.20 14.49 1.05
C GLY A 4 12.15 15.48 2.21
N SER A 5 11.48 16.61 2.02
CA SER A 5 11.23 17.63 3.06
C SER A 5 9.76 17.63 3.49
N GLY A 6 9.44 18.08 4.71
CA GLY A 6 8.06 18.28 5.17
C GLY A 6 7.40 17.09 5.88
N ALA A 7 6.07 17.12 5.96
CA ALA A 7 5.28 16.19 6.78
C ALA A 7 5.52 14.71 6.40
N LYS A 8 5.67 13.86 7.42
CA LYS A 8 5.90 12.42 7.29
C LYS A 8 4.62 11.62 7.52
N TYR A 9 4.55 10.43 6.95
CA TYR A 9 3.63 9.38 7.36
C TYR A 9 4.19 8.65 8.60
N ALA A 10 3.34 7.89 9.31
CA ALA A 10 3.75 7.08 10.45
C ALA A 10 4.84 6.04 10.11
N ASN A 11 4.97 5.65 8.84
CA ASN A 11 6.02 4.75 8.36
C ASN A 11 7.34 5.47 8.01
N GLY A 12 7.47 6.77 8.31
CA GLY A 12 8.68 7.56 8.08
C GLY A 12 8.82 8.15 6.67
N ASN A 13 7.99 7.74 5.70
CA ASN A 13 8.03 8.29 4.35
C ASN A 13 7.53 9.73 4.31
N TYR A 14 8.17 10.57 3.51
CA TYR A 14 7.72 11.94 3.32
C TYR A 14 6.48 12.00 2.42
N LYS A 15 5.47 12.78 2.82
CA LYS A 15 4.22 12.96 2.06
C LYS A 15 4.49 13.55 0.67
N ASN A 16 5.45 14.46 0.53
CA ASN A 16 5.83 15.04 -0.76
C ASN A 16 6.47 14.00 -1.71
N GLN A 17 7.34 13.13 -1.20
CA GLN A 17 7.95 12.06 -1.96
C GLN A 17 6.88 11.09 -2.48
N GLN A 18 5.94 10.69 -1.63
CA GLN A 18 4.82 9.83 -2.05
C GLN A 18 3.93 10.52 -3.09
N LYS A 19 3.64 11.81 -2.92
CA LYS A 19 2.89 12.60 -3.92
C LYS A 19 3.61 12.63 -5.27
N ALA A 20 4.92 12.88 -5.27
CA ALA A 20 5.72 12.88 -6.49
C ALA A 20 5.74 11.49 -7.15
N TYR A 21 5.96 10.43 -6.38
CA TYR A 21 5.91 9.05 -6.89
C TYR A 21 4.55 8.69 -7.49
N ASN A 22 3.45 9.08 -6.84
CA ASN A 22 2.08 8.81 -7.31
C ASN A 22 1.72 9.54 -8.61
N LYS A 23 2.49 10.56 -9.02
CA LYS A 23 2.34 11.23 -10.34
C LYS A 23 3.02 10.46 -11.47
N THR A 24 3.96 9.57 -11.18
CA THR A 24 4.59 8.72 -12.21
C THR A 24 3.58 7.70 -12.76
N LYS A 25 3.75 7.26 -14.02
CA LYS A 25 2.89 6.23 -14.62
C LYS A 25 2.80 4.97 -13.74
N LYS A 26 3.95 4.49 -13.27
CA LYS A 26 4.06 3.33 -12.38
C LYS A 26 3.36 3.55 -11.04
N GLY A 27 3.61 4.68 -10.37
CA GLY A 27 2.98 4.97 -9.08
C GLY A 27 1.47 5.15 -9.20
N LEU A 28 1.00 5.77 -10.29
CA LEU A 28 -0.41 5.93 -10.60
C LEU A 28 -1.11 4.58 -10.78
N GLU A 29 -0.51 3.69 -11.59
CA GLU A 29 -1.03 2.35 -11.83
C GLU A 29 -1.15 1.53 -10.53
N LEU A 30 -0.09 1.51 -9.72
CA LEU A 30 -0.11 0.82 -8.43
C LEU A 30 -1.21 1.34 -7.50
N ARG A 31 -1.37 2.67 -7.42
CA ARG A 31 -2.42 3.30 -6.60
C ARG A 31 -3.82 2.92 -7.07
N VAL A 32 -4.06 2.97 -8.38
CA VAL A 32 -5.36 2.63 -8.97
C VAL A 32 -5.69 1.15 -8.74
N ASN A 33 -4.71 0.27 -8.92
CA ASN A 33 -4.90 -1.16 -8.76
C ASN A 33 -5.18 -1.55 -7.31
N ALA A 34 -4.42 -0.99 -6.36
CA ALA A 34 -4.67 -1.17 -4.93
C ALA A 34 -6.08 -0.70 -4.53
N ASN A 35 -6.50 0.49 -4.99
CA ASN A 35 -7.83 1.02 -4.70
C ASN A 35 -8.95 0.14 -5.29
N ALA A 36 -8.76 -0.39 -6.49
CA ALA A 36 -9.72 -1.30 -7.11
C ALA A 36 -9.88 -2.60 -6.32
N ILE A 37 -8.80 -3.14 -5.75
CA ILE A 37 -8.86 -4.33 -4.90
C ILE A 37 -9.57 -4.02 -3.58
N ASN A 38 -9.22 -2.90 -2.92
CA ASN A 38 -9.87 -2.49 -1.67
C ASN A 38 -11.40 -2.37 -1.83
N ARG A 39 -11.86 -1.76 -2.94
CA ARG A 39 -13.28 -1.67 -3.28
C ARG A 39 -13.93 -3.05 -3.47
N ARG A 40 -13.26 -3.95 -4.21
CA ARG A 40 -13.77 -5.31 -4.47
C ARG A 40 -13.84 -6.17 -3.20
N LYS A 41 -12.88 -6.02 -2.30
CA LYS A 41 -12.83 -6.72 -1.02
C LYS A 41 -13.68 -6.06 0.07
N LYS A 42 -14.28 -4.90 -0.21
CA LYS A 42 -15.12 -4.13 0.72
C LYS A 42 -14.43 -3.82 2.06
N THR A 43 -13.13 -3.50 2.04
CA THR A 43 -12.34 -3.25 3.26
C THR A 43 -12.45 -1.83 3.82
N TYR A 44 -13.07 -0.90 3.09
CA TYR A 44 -13.28 0.45 3.61
C TYR A 44 -14.50 0.47 4.54
N GLY A 45 -14.27 0.83 5.80
CA GLY A 45 -15.35 1.08 6.77
C GLY A 45 -16.10 -0.16 7.24
N ASN A 46 -15.59 -1.37 6.98
CA ASN A 46 -16.23 -2.63 7.36
C ASN A 46 -15.92 -3.12 8.79
N GLY A 47 -14.95 -2.49 9.48
CA GLY A 47 -14.65 -2.77 10.88
C GLY A 47 -14.03 -4.13 11.18
N ASP A 48 -13.60 -4.89 10.17
CA ASP A 48 -13.05 -6.25 10.35
C ASP A 48 -11.64 -6.28 10.94
N GLY A 49 -10.98 -5.12 11.00
CA GLY A 49 -9.60 -5.00 11.46
C GLY A 49 -8.60 -5.72 10.55
N LEU A 50 -8.89 -5.86 9.26
CA LEU A 50 -8.01 -6.49 8.27
C LEU A 50 -7.55 -5.50 7.20
N ASP A 51 -6.29 -5.61 6.80
CA ASP A 51 -5.72 -4.87 5.67
C ASP A 51 -5.64 -5.79 4.44
N VAL A 52 -5.83 -5.22 3.24
CA VAL A 52 -5.54 -5.94 1.97
C VAL A 52 -4.03 -6.09 1.80
N ALA A 53 -3.59 -7.31 1.50
CA ALA A 53 -2.20 -7.64 1.19
C ALA A 53 -2.11 -8.32 -0.18
N HIS A 54 -1.22 -7.84 -1.05
CA HIS A 54 -0.94 -8.50 -2.33
C HIS A 54 -0.17 -9.80 -2.10
N LYS A 55 -0.50 -10.83 -2.90
CA LYS A 55 0.33 -12.05 -2.96
C LYS A 55 1.69 -11.73 -3.60
N LYS A 56 2.73 -12.46 -3.21
CA LYS A 56 4.09 -12.32 -3.75
C LYS A 56 4.07 -12.41 -5.29
N GLY A 57 4.69 -11.45 -5.96
CA GLY A 57 4.73 -11.35 -7.42
C GLY A 57 3.45 -10.81 -8.07
N LYS A 58 2.49 -10.31 -7.28
CA LYS A 58 1.22 -9.72 -7.76
C LYS A 58 1.01 -8.30 -7.26
N GLU A 59 2.09 -7.59 -6.93
CA GLU A 59 2.10 -6.24 -6.36
C GLU A 59 1.47 -5.20 -7.29
N SER A 60 1.48 -5.45 -8.61
CA SER A 60 0.83 -4.62 -9.63
C SER A 60 -0.55 -5.12 -10.05
N SER A 61 -1.05 -6.25 -9.52
CA SER A 61 -2.33 -6.80 -9.96
C SER A 61 -3.51 -5.94 -9.54
N ARG A 62 -4.55 -5.90 -10.38
CA ARG A 62 -5.86 -5.28 -10.08
C ARG A 62 -6.87 -6.31 -9.57
N LYS A 63 -6.56 -7.61 -9.60
CA LYS A 63 -7.55 -8.69 -9.39
C LYS A 63 -7.67 -9.01 -7.90
N ALA A 64 -8.90 -9.11 -7.40
CA ALA A 64 -9.15 -9.38 -5.98
C ALA A 64 -8.64 -10.78 -5.53
N LYS A 65 -8.58 -11.76 -6.43
CA LYS A 65 -8.01 -13.10 -6.16
C LYS A 65 -6.49 -13.09 -5.92
N ASP A 66 -5.81 -12.03 -6.35
CA ASP A 66 -4.37 -11.86 -6.21
C ASP A 66 -4.00 -11.16 -4.89
N ALA A 67 -5.00 -10.89 -4.05
CA ALA A 67 -4.82 -10.30 -2.73
C ALA A 67 -5.56 -11.09 -1.65
N THR A 68 -5.02 -11.06 -0.45
CA THR A 68 -5.58 -11.66 0.76
C THR A 68 -5.91 -10.57 1.79
N LEU A 69 -6.72 -10.93 2.78
CA LEU A 69 -6.93 -10.09 3.96
C LEU A 69 -5.96 -10.57 5.03
N GLN A 70 -5.28 -9.63 5.68
CA GLN A 70 -4.31 -9.93 6.73
C GLN A 70 -4.50 -8.98 7.90
N LYS A 71 -4.21 -9.45 9.11
CA LYS A 71 -4.14 -8.56 10.27
C LYS A 71 -3.13 -7.43 9.98
N PRO A 72 -3.42 -6.19 10.39
CA PRO A 72 -2.54 -5.03 10.23
C PRO A 72 -1.13 -5.29 10.77
N SER A 73 -1.01 -5.99 11.90
CA SER A 73 0.29 -6.36 12.48
C SER A 73 1.15 -7.20 11.54
N THR A 74 0.55 -8.14 10.80
CA THR A 74 1.25 -8.98 9.82
C THR A 74 1.58 -8.19 8.55
N ASN A 75 0.58 -7.50 7.97
CA ASN A 75 0.75 -6.77 6.71
C ASN A 75 1.72 -5.58 6.84
N ARG A 76 1.71 -4.88 7.98
CA ARG A 76 2.59 -3.72 8.20
C ARG A 76 4.00 -4.15 8.58
N ARG A 77 4.17 -5.26 9.31
CA ARG A 77 5.49 -5.80 9.66
C ARG A 77 6.29 -6.23 8.44
N SER A 78 5.65 -6.81 7.41
CA SER A 78 6.34 -7.19 6.16
C SER A 78 6.87 -5.99 5.37
N ARG A 79 6.37 -4.77 5.64
CA ARG A 79 6.77 -3.52 4.97
C ARG A 79 7.90 -2.80 5.69
N LEU A 80 8.18 -3.15 6.94
CA LEU A 80 9.32 -2.63 7.67
C LEU A 80 10.56 -3.39 7.18
N LYS A 81 11.56 -2.67 6.67
CA LYS A 81 12.93 -3.20 6.52
C LYS A 81 13.56 -3.34 7.91
N THR A 82 12.93 -4.08 8.80
CA THR A 82 13.55 -4.44 10.06
C THR A 82 14.52 -5.55 9.72
N ASN A 83 15.77 -5.18 9.44
CA ASN A 83 16.87 -6.13 9.47
C ASN A 83 16.87 -6.72 10.89
N ARG A 84 16.45 -7.97 11.03
CA ARG A 84 16.81 -8.82 12.16
C ARG A 84 17.76 -9.86 11.63
#